data_AF-A0A4V2MRE1-F1
#
_entry.id   AF-A0A4V2MRE1-F1
#
_cell.length_a   1.000
_cell.length_b   1.000
_cell.length_c   1.000
_cell.angle_alpha   90.00
_cell.angle_beta   90.00
_cell.angle_gamma   90.00
#
_symmetry.space_group_name_H-M   'P 1'
#
loop_
_entity.id
_entity.type
_entity.pdbx_description
1 polymer ?
#
loop_
_entity_poly.entity_id
_entity_poly.type
_entity_poly.pdbx_seq_one_letter_code
_entity_poly.pdbx_strand_id
1 'polypeptide(L)' 'MKTKWLISVKDGAINQVVNELGKIGIKDAEALNSIGVIVIVPGNHKIADIKKIEGVLSVEEERDISI' A
#
# COMPACT_ATOMS: atom_id res chain seq x y z
N MET A 1 -5.29 12.77 12.11
CA MET A 1 -4.88 11.36 11.94
C MET A 1 -4.34 11.21 10.53
N LYS A 2 -3.24 10.48 10.31
CA LYS A 2 -2.73 10.27 8.94
C LYS A 2 -3.55 9.15 8.31
N THR A 3 -4.21 9.43 7.19
CA THR A 3 -5.00 8.45 6.45
C THR A 3 -4.10 7.31 6.00
N LYS A 4 -4.38 6.09 6.47
CA LYS A 4 -3.70 4.90 5.95
C LYS A 4 -4.20 4.60 4.55
N TRP A 5 -3.37 4.02 3.71
CA TRP A 5 -3.80 3.51 2.41
C TRP A 5 -3.73 1.99 2.38
N LEU A 6 -4.69 1.40 1.70
CA LEU A 6 -4.81 -0.02 1.43
C LEU A 6 -4.35 -0.29 0.00
N ILE A 7 -3.34 -1.12 -0.15
CA ILE A 7 -2.77 -1.50 -1.43
C ILE A 7 -3.10 -2.96 -1.67
N SER A 8 -3.99 -3.25 -2.60
CA SER A 8 -4.22 -4.62 -3.05
C SER A 8 -3.11 -5.01 -4.01
N VAL A 9 -2.50 -6.17 -3.80
CA VAL A 9 -1.41 -6.67 -4.63
C VAL A 9 -1.73 -8.03 -5.23
N LYS A 10 -1.06 -8.34 -6.33
CA LYS A 10 -1.14 -9.64 -6.98
C LYS A 10 -0.58 -10.72 -6.06
N ASP A 11 -1.14 -11.93 -6.18
CA ASP A 11 -0.66 -13.09 -5.44
C ASP A 11 0.86 -13.30 -5.63
N GLY A 12 1.57 -13.54 -4.54
CA GLY A 12 3.03 -13.67 -4.52
C GLY A 12 3.84 -12.37 -4.67
N ALA A 13 3.20 -11.22 -4.95
CA ALA A 13 3.91 -9.96 -5.20
C ALA A 13 4.14 -9.09 -3.95
N ILE A 14 3.61 -9.47 -2.77
CA ILE A 14 3.70 -8.67 -1.54
C ILE A 14 5.14 -8.26 -1.22
N ASN A 15 6.07 -9.21 -1.16
CA ASN A 15 7.45 -8.93 -0.76
C ASN A 15 8.14 -7.97 -1.74
N GLN A 16 7.85 -8.11 -3.05
CA GLN A 16 8.35 -7.20 -4.07
C GLN A 16 7.80 -5.79 -3.86
N VAL A 17 6.49 -5.66 -3.67
CA VAL A 17 5.84 -4.36 -3.47
C VAL A 17 6.32 -3.69 -2.19
N VAL A 18 6.43 -4.41 -1.07
CA VAL A 18 6.98 -3.88 0.20
C VAL A 18 8.41 -3.35 0.02
N ASN A 19 9.25 -4.08 -0.73
CA ASN A 19 10.62 -3.63 -1.00
C ASN A 19 10.66 -2.35 -1.84
N GLU A 20 9.82 -2.26 -2.88
CA GLU A 20 9.71 -1.04 -3.71
C GLU A 20 9.15 0.15 -2.91
N LEU A 21 8.16 -0.08 -2.03
CA LEU A 21 7.64 0.92 -1.10
C LEU A 21 8.76 1.45 -0.18
N GLY A 22 9.62 0.56 0.32
CA GLY A 22 10.80 0.92 1.11
C GLY A 22 11.79 1.80 0.34
N LYS A 23 12.05 1.49 -0.94
CA LYS A 23 12.95 2.28 -1.81
C LYS A 23 12.45 3.70 -2.06
N ILE A 24 11.14 3.89 -2.16
CA ILE A 24 10.54 5.23 -2.34
C ILE A 24 10.40 6.00 -1.02
N GLY A 25 10.75 5.40 0.13
CA GLY A 25 10.78 6.07 1.43
C GLY A 25 9.61 5.77 2.36
N ILE A 26 8.74 4.82 2.01
CA ILE A 26 7.64 4.37 2.88
C ILE A 26 8.19 3.34 3.85
N LYS A 27 8.33 3.73 5.12
CA LYS A 27 8.89 2.88 6.19
C LYS A 27 7.84 2.09 6.94
N ASP A 28 6.62 2.64 7.04
CA ASP A 28 5.50 2.05 7.75
C ASP A 28 4.59 1.33 6.74
N ALA A 29 5.00 0.12 6.36
CA ALA A 29 4.23 -0.78 5.51
C ALA A 29 3.94 -2.08 6.27
N GLU A 30 2.65 -2.41 6.41
CA GLU A 30 2.16 -3.60 7.09
C GLU A 30 1.54 -4.54 6.05
N ALA A 31 2.11 -5.74 5.90
CA ALA A 31 1.66 -6.71 4.91
C ALA A 31 0.65 -7.70 5.51
N LEU A 32 -0.57 -7.70 4.97
CA LEU A 32 -1.64 -8.64 5.28
C LEU A 32 -1.60 -9.80 4.28
N ASN A 33 -0.65 -10.71 4.50
CA ASN A 33 -0.37 -11.83 3.60
C ASN A 33 -1.58 -12.74 3.32
N SER A 34 -2.48 -12.90 4.29
CA SER A 34 -3.65 -13.77 4.16
C SER A 34 -4.69 -13.27 3.15
N ILE A 35 -4.64 -11.99 2.76
CA ILE A 35 -5.63 -11.37 1.87
C ILE A 35 -5.01 -10.57 0.71
N GLY A 36 -3.67 -10.58 0.57
CA GLY A 36 -3.02 -9.87 -0.55
C GLY A 36 -3.08 -8.35 -0.42
N VAL A 37 -3.09 -7.81 0.80
CA VAL A 37 -3.21 -6.35 1.04
C VAL A 37 -1.99 -5.84 1.79
N ILE A 38 -1.53 -4.63 1.47
CA ILE A 38 -0.48 -3.90 2.21
C ILE A 38 -1.09 -2.60 2.71
N VAL A 39 -0.99 -2.35 4.01
CA VAL A 39 -1.41 -1.10 4.64
C VAL A 39 -0.20 -0.19 4.77
N ILE A 40 -0.30 1.06 4.33
CA ILE A 40 0.80 2.02 4.42
C ILE A 40 0.37 3.35 5.01
N VAL A 41 1.34 4.10 5.53
CA VAL A 41 1.17 5.54 5.78
C VAL A 41 1.83 6.33 4.65
N PRO A 42 1.06 6.98 3.75
CA PRO A 42 1.55 7.55 2.51
C PRO A 42 2.40 8.82 2.69
N GLY A 43 2.39 9.48 3.85
CA GLY A 43 3.17 10.71 4.05
C GLY A 43 2.85 11.77 2.99
N ASN A 44 3.83 12.14 2.17
CA ASN A 44 3.70 13.07 1.03
C ASN A 44 3.67 12.35 -0.34
N HIS A 45 3.59 11.01 -0.36
CA HIS A 45 3.52 10.23 -1.59
C HIS A 45 2.15 10.36 -2.25
N LYS A 46 2.10 10.19 -3.58
CA LYS A 46 0.86 10.22 -4.36
C LYS A 46 0.41 8.79 -4.68
N ILE A 47 -0.91 8.58 -4.70
CA ILE A 47 -1.53 7.30 -5.11
C ILE A 47 -1.02 6.85 -6.49
N ALA A 48 -0.85 7.80 -7.41
CA ALA A 48 -0.39 7.53 -8.77
C ALA A 48 1.03 6.94 -8.85
N ASP A 49 1.90 7.22 -7.87
CA ASP A 49 3.26 6.68 -7.85
C ASP A 49 3.26 5.23 -7.37
N ILE A 50 2.41 4.93 -6.38
CA ILE A 50 2.24 3.58 -5.84
C ILE A 50 1.55 2.67 -6.85
N LYS A 51 0.56 3.16 -7.59
CA LYS A 51 -0.12 2.41 -8.65
C LYS A 51 0.81 1.99 -9.81
N LYS A 52 1.97 2.62 -9.96
CA LYS A 52 2.97 2.25 -10.98
C LYS A 52 3.88 1.10 -10.55
N ILE A 53 3.86 0.74 -9.26
CA ILE A 53 4.68 -0.36 -8.74
C ILE A 53 4.15 -1.67 -9.34
N GLU A 54 5.04 -2.46 -9.92
CA GLU A 54 4.70 -3.76 -10.47
C GLU A 54 4.15 -4.67 -9.36
N GLY A 55 3.01 -5.30 -9.62
CA GLY A 55 2.31 -6.15 -8.66
C GLY A 55 1.23 -5.44 -7.85
N VAL A 56 1.10 -4.12 -7.93
CA VAL A 56 -0.04 -3.38 -7.36
C VAL A 56 -1.27 -3.51 -8.26
N LEU A 57 -2.40 -3.91 -7.68
CA LEU A 57 -3.70 -4.02 -8.35
C LEU A 57 -4.55 -2.77 -8.11
N SER A 58 -4.63 -2.32 -6.87
CA SER A 58 -5.37 -1.11 -6.49
C SER A 58 -4.73 -0.44 -5.29
N VAL A 59 -5.04 0.85 -5.14
CA VAL A 59 -4.64 1.66 -3.98
C VAL A 59 -5.86 2.47 -3.59
N GLU A 60 -6.29 2.30 -2.36
CA GLU A 60 -7.47 2.93 -1.77
C GLU A 60 -7.07 3.65 -0.49
N GLU A 61 -7.69 4.79 -0.23
CA GLU A 61 -7.51 5.48 1.04
C GLU A 61 -8.44 4.83 2.07
N GLU A 62 -7.92 4.52 3.27
CA GLU A 62 -8.74 4.13 4.40
C GLU A 62 -9.71 5.27 4.68
N ARG A 63 -10.96 5.09 4.28
CA ARG A 63 -12.05 6.01 4.60
C ARG A 63 -12.67 5.49 5.88
N ASP A 64 -12.65 6.30 6.93
CA ASP A 64 -13.50 6.11 8.09
C ASP A 64 -14.95 6.03 7.57
N ILE A 65 -15.50 4.82 7.60
CA ILE A 65 -16.92 4.61 7.36
C ILE A 65 -17.57 4.84 8.72
N SER A 66 -17.98 6.08 8.98
CA SER A 66 -18.89 6.36 10.08
C SER A 66 -20.26 5.78 9.70
N ILE A 67 -20.61 4.63 10.28
CA ILE A 67 -21.95 4.04 10.20
C ILE A 67 -22.80 4.59 11.34
#